data_AF-A0A5C6DR98-F1
#
_entry.id   AF-A0A5C6DR98-F1
#
_cell.length_a   1.000
_cell.length_b   1.000
_cell.length_c   1.000
_cell.angle_alpha   90.00
_cell.angle_beta   90.00
_cell.angle_gamma   90.00
#
_symmetry.space_group_name_H-M   'P 1'
#
loop_
_entity.id
_entity.type
_entity.pdbx_description
1 polymer ?
#
loop_
_entity_poly.entity_id
_entity_poly.type
_entity_poly.pdbx_seq_one_letter_code
_entity_poly.pdbx_strand_id
1 'polypeptide(L)' 'MDPLSGQLFLFINRRCDKMKILYWDGDGLAIWYRRLEQGTFQFPKIAEGLG' A
#
# COMPACT_ATOMS: atom_id res chain seq x y z
N MET A 1 12.84 11.46 -9.37
CA MET A 1 12.40 10.62 -8.25
C MET A 1 13.05 9.27 -8.49
N ASP A 2 14.00 8.88 -7.64
CA ASP A 2 14.71 7.61 -7.79
C ASP A 2 13.82 6.46 -7.29
N PRO A 3 13.35 5.54 -8.15
CA PRO A 3 12.46 4.46 -7.74
C PRO A 3 13.08 3.48 -6.74
N LEU A 4 14.40 3.50 -6.56
CA LEU A 4 15.12 2.65 -5.61
C LEU A 4 15.31 3.30 -4.23
N SER A 5 14.82 4.54 -4.04
CA SER A 5 15.06 5.34 -2.83
C SER A 5 14.17 5.01 -1.63
N GLY A 6 13.87 3.72 -1.39
CA GLY A 6 13.07 3.30 -0.22
C GLY A 6 11.58 3.68 -0.31
N GLN A 7 11.09 3.95 -1.52
CA GLN A 7 9.69 4.26 -1.75
C GLN A 7 8.83 2.99 -1.62
N LEU A 8 7.69 3.11 -0.96
CA LEU A 8 6.69 2.03 -0.86
C LEU A 8 5.53 2.32 -1.80
N PHE A 9 5.21 1.36 -2.67
CA PHE A 9 4.01 1.42 -3.52
C PHE A 9 2.91 0.56 -2.91
N LEU A 10 1.83 1.19 -2.47
CA LEU A 10 0.67 0.53 -1.87
C LEU A 10 -0.42 0.32 -2.91
N PHE A 11 -0.84 -0.94 -3.11
CA PHE A 11 -1.95 -1.29 -3.97
C PHE A 11 -3.06 -1.93 -3.17
N ILE A 12 -4.28 -1.44 -3.37
CA ILE A 12 -5.50 -1.94 -2.74
C ILE A 12 -6.46 -2.34 -3.84
N ASN A 13 -7.08 -3.51 -3.72
CA ASN A 13 -8.08 -3.93 -4.69
C ASN A 13 -9.40 -3.16 -4.49
N ARG A 14 -10.30 -3.20 -5.49
CA ARG A 14 -11.58 -2.48 -5.44
C ARG A 14 -12.46 -2.84 -4.22
N ARG A 15 -12.37 -4.07 -3.71
CA ARG A 15 -13.10 -4.51 -2.51
C ARG A 15 -12.47 -4.03 -1.20
N CYS A 16 -11.24 -3.49 -1.26
CA CYS A 16 -10.46 -3.07 -0.10
C CYS A 16 -10.19 -4.20 0.92
N ASP A 17 -10.12 -5.46 0.48
CA ASP A 17 -9.83 -6.62 1.33
C ASP A 17 -8.45 -7.24 1.06
N LYS A 18 -7.73 -6.74 0.04
CA LYS A 18 -6.38 -7.17 -0.33
C LYS A 18 -5.45 -5.99 -0.47
N MET A 19 -4.25 -6.13 0.08
CA MET A 19 -3.19 -5.12 0.06
C MET A 19 -1.89 -5.74 -0.43
N LYS A 20 -1.21 -5.02 -1.34
CA LYS A 20 0.17 -5.31 -1.76
C LYS A 20 1.04 -4.10 -1.45
N ILE A 21 2.22 -4.35 -0.89
CA ILE A 21 3.29 -3.36 -0.73
C ILE A 21 4.45 -3.84 -1.60
N LEU A 22 4.86 -3.00 -2.54
CA LEU A 22 5.98 -3.24 -3.44
C LEU A 22 7.11 -2.25 -3.12
N TYR A 23 8.33 -2.75 -2.94
CA TYR A 23 9.49 -1.93 -2.65
C TYR A 23 10.80 -2.62 -3.05
N TRP A 24 11.84 -1.82 -3.26
CA TRP A 24 13.22 -2.31 -3.36
C TRP A 24 13.80 -2.42 -1.94
N ASP A 25 14.31 -3.59 -1.56
CA ASP A 25 14.87 -3.81 -0.20
C ASP A 25 16.39 -3.57 -0.12
N GLY A 26 17.03 -3.34 -1.27
CA GLY A 26 18.47 -3.11 -1.40
C GLY A 26 19.12 -4.04 -2.42
N ASP A 27 18.74 -5.31 -2.41
CA ASP A 27 19.30 -6.33 -3.32
C ASP A 27 18.24 -6.93 -4.27
N GLY A 28 16.97 -6.67 -4.01
CA GLY A 28 15.88 -7.15 -4.84
C GLY A 28 14.57 -6.40 -4.69
N LEU A 29 13.60 -6.89 -5.48
CA LEU A 29 12.22 -6.42 -5.42
C LEU A 29 11.44 -7.29 -4.42
N ALA A 30 10.98 -6.67 -3.35
CA ALA A 30 10.18 -7.32 -2.32
C ALA A 30 8.69 -7.00 -2.49
N ILE A 31 7.85 -8.02 -2.25
CA ILE A 31 6.39 -7.87 -2.21
C ILE A 31 5.85 -8.44 -0.91
N TRP A 32 5.15 -7.60 -0.15
CA TRP A 32 4.32 -8.06 0.94
C TRP A 32 2.85 -8.09 0.50
N TYR A 33 2.15 -9.19 0.80
CA TYR A 33 0.76 -9.38 0.45
C TYR A 33 -0.06 -9.77 1.67
N ARG A 34 -1.14 -9.03 1.93
CA ARG A 34 -2.12 -9.34 2.99
C ARG A 34 -3.52 -9.37 2.43
N ARG A 35 -4.24 -10.43 2.79
CA ARG A 35 -5.67 -10.61 2.54
C ARG A 35 -6.39 -10.67 3.88
N LEU A 36 -7.46 -9.91 4.02
CA LEU A 36 -8.37 -10.07 5.14
C LEU A 36 -9.30 -11.26 4.85
N GLU A 37 -9.50 -12.12 5.84
CA GLU A 37 -10.48 -13.20 5.74
C GLU A 37 -11.91 -12.64 5.79
N GLN A 38 -12.10 -11.54 6.51
CA GLN A 38 -13.36 -10.81 6.62
C GLN A 38 -13.11 -9.30 6.76
N GLY A 39 -14.02 -8.49 6.24
CA GLY A 39 -13.98 -7.03 6.35
C GLY A 39 -13.14 -6.33 5.27
N THR A 40 -12.84 -5.06 5.50
CA THR A 40 -12.08 -4.19 4.60
C THR A 40 -11.08 -3.34 5.38
N PHE A 41 -9.97 -2.96 4.73
CA PHE A 41 -9.04 -1.98 5.26
C PHE A 41 -9.73 -0.63 5.41
N GLN A 42 -9.54 0.01 6.56
CA GLN A 42 -10.02 1.37 6.83
C GLN A 42 -8.92 2.35 6.44
N PHE A 43 -9.27 3.33 5.61
CA PHE A 43 -8.38 4.44 5.28
C PHE A 43 -8.77 5.66 6.11
N PRO A 44 -7.80 6.50 6.52
CA PRO A 44 -8.13 7.79 7.06
C PRO A 44 -8.99 8.53 6.02
N LYS A 45 -10.17 8.98 6.42
CA LYS A 45 -10.91 9.96 5.63
C LYS A 45 -10.03 11.20 5.60
N ILE A 46 -9.61 11.65 4.42
CA ILE A 46 -9.01 12.97 4.31
C ILE A 46 -10.07 13.93 4.85
N ALA A 47 -9.77 14.62 5.94
CA ALA A 47 -10.65 15.68 6.41
C ALA A 47 -10.73 16.71 5.29
N GLU A 48 -11.91 16.88 4.69
CA GLU A 48 -12.14 18.00 3.78
C GLU A 48 -11.94 19.28 4.61
N GLY A 49 -10.84 20.00 4.39
CA GLY A 49 -10.61 21.26 5.11
C GLY A 49 -9.19 21.78 5.28
N LEU A 50 -8.17 21.28 4.57
CA LEU A 50 -6.87 21.96 4.47
C LEU A 50 -6.42 21.94 3.00
N GLY A 51 -7.06 22.79 2.21
CA GLY A 51 -6.52 23.31 0.96
C GLY A 51 -5.78 24.61 1.20
#